data_AF-A0A7V8NX27-F1
#
_entry.id   AF-A0A7V8NX27-F1
#
_cell.length_a   1.000
_cell.length_b   1.000
_cell.length_c   1.000
_cell.angle_alpha   90.00
_cell.angle_beta   90.00
_cell.angle_gamma   90.00
#
_symmetry.space_group_name_H-M   'P 1'
#
loop_
_entity.id
_entity.type
_entity.pdbx_description
1 polymer ?
#
loop_
_entity_poly.entity_id
_entity_poly.type
_entity_poly.pdbx_seq_one_letter_code
_entity_poly.pdbx_strand_id
1 'polypeptide(L)' 'MYEGPLDLLLDLIKQQKMSIHDIRISEITAQYLDYLHKLEELDVDVSAEFIYMAATLIYIKS' A
#
# COMPACT_ATOMS: atom_id res chain seq x y z
N MET A 1 -13.45 2.75 -4.16
CA MET A 1 -12.15 3.25 -4.64
C MET A 1 -11.63 4.21 -3.60
N TYR A 2 -10.37 4.04 -3.19
CA TYR A 2 -9.70 5.00 -2.28
C TYR A 2 -9.39 6.29 -3.04
N GLU A 3 -9.35 7.41 -2.33
CA GLU A 3 -9.08 8.73 -2.95
C GLU A 3 -7.61 8.92 -3.36
N GLY A 4 -6.71 8.07 -2.86
CA GLY A 4 -5.30 8.09 -3.21
C GLY A 4 -4.47 7.06 -2.45
N PRO A 5 -3.15 7.02 -2.69
CA PRO A 5 -2.26 6.01 -2.10
C PRO A 5 -2.12 6.13 -0.58
N LEU A 6 -2.24 7.33 -0.02
CA LEU A 6 -2.18 7.56 1.42
C LEU A 6 -3.41 7.03 2.15
N ASP A 7 -4.60 7.20 1.57
CA ASP A 7 -5.86 6.72 2.14
C ASP A 7 -5.86 5.19 2.22
N LEU A 8 -5.44 4.52 1.14
CA LEU A 8 -5.19 3.09 1.13
C LEU A 8 -4.18 2.68 2.22
N LEU A 9 -3.05 3.37 2.32
CA LEU A 9 -2.02 3.06 3.30
C LEU A 9 -2.55 3.16 4.74
N LEU A 10 -3.30 4.22 5.05
CA LEU A 10 -3.94 4.42 6.35
C LEU A 10 -4.94 3.31 6.67
N ASP A 11 -5.68 2.84 5.67
CA ASP A 11 -6.63 1.74 5.83
C ASP A 11 -5.90 0.42 6.12
N LEU A 12 -4.84 0.10 5.38
CA LEU A 12 -3.99 -1.07 5.64
C LEU A 12 -3.36 -1.05 7.04
N ILE A 13 -2.88 0.12 7.49
CA ILE A 13 -2.35 0.29 8.86
C ILE A 13 -3.44 0.01 9.90
N LYS A 14 -4.64 0.55 9.72
CA LYS A 14 -5.78 0.35 10.65
C LYS A 14 -6.20 -1.11 10.71
N GLN A 15 -6.22 -1.80 9.57
CA GLN A 15 -6.62 -3.21 9.49
C GLN A 15 -5.67 -4.14 10.26
N GLN A 16 -4.37 -3.82 10.33
CA GLN A 16 -3.41 -4.66 11.04
C GLN A 16 -3.58 -4.67 12.57
N LYS A 17 -4.35 -3.75 13.19
CA LYS A 17 -4.51 -3.63 14.66
C LYS A 17 -3.19 -3.66 15.46
N MET A 18 -2.05 -3.45 14.82
CA MET A 18 -0.75 -3.41 15.47
C MET A 18 -0.62 -2.03 16.12
N SER A 19 -0.10 -2.00 17.34
CA SER A 19 0.35 -0.76 17.96
C SER A 19 1.19 0.00 16.93
N ILE A 20 0.88 1.26 16.66
CA ILE A 20 1.55 2.15 15.68
C ILE A 20 3.09 2.14 15.80
N HIS A 21 3.61 1.67 16.95
CA HIS A 21 5.03 1.51 17.24
C HIS A 21 5.69 0.27 16.62
N ASP A 22 4.93 -0.76 16.23
CA ASP A 22 5.43 -2.04 15.69
C ASP A 22 5.00 -2.28 14.24
N ILE A 23 4.78 -1.22 13.45
CA ILE A 23 4.45 -1.38 12.03
C ILE A 23 5.60 -2.09 11.32
N ARG A 24 5.38 -3.35 10.94
CA ARG A 24 6.28 -4.06 10.05
C ARG A 24 6.09 -3.52 8.64
N ILE A 25 6.96 -2.59 8.25
CA ILE A 25 6.97 -1.99 6.90
C ILE A 25 6.89 -3.08 5.84
N SER A 26 7.58 -4.20 6.01
CA SER A 26 7.53 -5.35 5.12
C SER A 26 6.11 -5.91 4.88
N GLU A 27 5.27 -5.97 5.90
CA GLU A 27 3.90 -6.48 5.82
C GLU A 27 3.00 -5.47 5.12
N ILE A 28 3.15 -4.18 5.42
CA ILE A 28 2.40 -3.12 4.75
C ILE A 28 2.77 -3.01 3.27
N THR A 29 4.07 -3.07 2.94
CA THR A 29 4.52 -3.07 1.55
C THR A 29 3.92 -4.24 0.78
N ALA A 30 3.89 -5.44 1.38
CA ALA A 30 3.30 -6.61 0.74
C ALA A 30 1.79 -6.44 0.47
N GLN A 31 1.04 -5.94 1.45
CA GLN A 31 -0.40 -5.70 1.30
C GLN A 31 -0.71 -4.61 0.29
N TYR A 32 0.10 -3.55 0.26
CA TYR A 32 -0.02 -2.47 -0.71
C TYR A 32 0.17 -2.99 -2.13
N LEU A 33 1.22 -3.78 -2.37
CA LEU A 33 1.49 -4.39 -3.68
C LEU A 33 0.40 -5.39 -4.09
N ASP A 34 -0.11 -6.19 -3.15
CA ASP A 34 -1.22 -7.12 -3.40
C ASP A 34 -2.49 -6.38 -3.84
N TYR A 35 -2.77 -5.21 -3.25
CA TYR A 35 -3.89 -4.37 -3.68
C TYR A 35 -3.68 -3.82 -5.09
N LEU A 36 -2.47 -3.39 -5.45
CA LEU A 36 -2.18 -2.93 -6.81
C LEU A 36 -2.33 -4.04 -7.85
N HIS A 37 -1.83 -5.25 -7.56
CA HIS A 37 -2.03 -6.39 -8.46
C HIS A 37 -3.51 -6.71 -8.67
N LYS A 38 -4.35 -6.61 -7.62
CA LYS A 38 -5.81 -6.78 -7.77
C LYS A 38 -6.44 -5.72 -8.67
N LEU A 39 -5.95 -4.48 -8.62
CA LEU A 39 -6.42 -3.44 -9.53
C LEU A 39 -6.04 -3.76 -10.98
N GLU A 40 -4.80 -4.23 -11.21
CA GLU A 40 -4.34 -4.66 -12.52
C GLU A 40 -5.15 -5.86 -13.04
N GLU A 41 -5.44 -6.86 -12.20
CA GLU A 41 -6.29 -8.01 -12.56
C GLU A 41 -7.74 -7.62 -12.91
N LEU A 42 -8.22 -6.50 -12.35
CA LEU A 42 -9.54 -5.94 -12.62
C LEU A 42 -9.55 -4.95 -13.79
N ASP A 43 -8.42 -4.80 -14.51
CA ASP A 43 -8.24 -3.85 -15.62
C ASP A 43 -8.51 -2.39 -15.20
N VAL A 44 -8.20 -2.06 -13.94
CA VAL A 44 -8.31 -0.71 -13.38
C VAL A 44 -6.97 0.00 -13.51
N ASP A 45 -6.96 1.12 -14.24
CA ASP A 45 -5.77 1.94 -14.39
C ASP A 45 -5.24 2.44 -13.03
N VAL A 46 -3.99 2.08 -12.74
CA VAL A 46 -3.27 2.54 -11.54
C VAL A 46 -2.58 3.87 -11.85
N SER A 47 -2.86 4.90 -11.04
CA SER A 47 -2.25 6.21 -11.24
C SER A 47 -0.76 6.21 -10.86
N ALA A 48 0.00 7.15 -11.44
CA ALA A 48 1.42 7.31 -11.16
C ALA A 48 1.73 7.55 -9.67
N GLU A 49 0.78 8.10 -8.90
CA GLU A 49 0.93 8.33 -7.46
C GLU A 49 0.99 7.03 -6.66
N PHE A 50 0.20 6.02 -7.05
CA PHE A 50 0.24 4.68 -6.43
C PHE A 50 1.57 3.97 -6.73
N ILE A 51 2.05 4.08 -7.97
CA ILE A 51 3.35 3.51 -8.37
C ILE A 51 4.50 4.19 -7.61
N TYR A 52 4.45 5.52 -7.48
CA TYR A 52 5.42 6.28 -6.70
C TYR A 52 5.45 5.85 -5.23
N MET A 53 4.28 5.63 -4.63
CA MET A 53 4.18 5.15 -3.25
C MET A 53 4.70 3.71 -3.09
N ALA A 54 4.39 2.82 -4.03
CA ALA A 54 4.93 1.45 -4.05
C ALA A 54 6.47 1.45 -4.07
N ALA A 55 7.07 2.24 -4.95
CA ALA A 55 8.53 2.41 -5.02
C ALA A 55 9.10 2.95 -3.69
N THR A 56 8.43 3.94 -3.10
CA THR A 56 8.82 4.52 -1.81
C THR A 56 8.80 3.48 -0.68
N LEU A 57 7.75 2.66 -0.60
CA LEU A 57 7.64 1.59 0.39
C LEU A 57 8.73 0.52 0.23
N ILE A 58 9.06 0.15 -1.01
CA ILE A 58 10.16 -0.79 -1.31
C ILE A 58 11.51 -0.20 -0.89
N TYR A 59 11.73 1.08 -1.16
CA TYR A 59 12.95 1.79 -0.77
C TYR A 59 13.11 1.84 0.76
N ILE A 60 12.05 2.16 1.51
CA ILE A 60 12.09 2.21 2.99
C ILE A 60 12.32 0.82 3.60
N LYS A 61 11.89 -0.26 2.92
CA LYS A 61 12.12 -1.65 3.34
C LYS A 61 13.58 -2.11 3.17
N SER A 62 14.34 -1.46 2.29
CA SER A 62 15.72 -1.85 1.91
C SER A 62 16.74 -1.39 2.94
#